data_AF-A0A967I147-F1
#
_entry.id   AF-A0A967I147-F1
#
_cell.length_a   1.000
_cell.length_b   1.000
_cell.length_c   1.000
_cell.angle_alpha   90.00
_cell.angle_beta   90.00
_cell.angle_gamma   90.00
#
_symmetry.space_group_name_H-M   'P 1'
#
loop_
_entity.id
_entity.type
_entity.pdbx_description
1 polymer ?
#
loop_
_entity_poly.entity_id
_entity_poly.type
_entity_poly.pdbx_seq_one_letter_code
_entity_poly.pdbx_strand_id
1 'polypeptide(L)'
;EINSRADTIGMMDLDVRPYPVTPPPSYEEVKPTYEKRKALEFCDWAEESFRFEFRYGKDEALAGLRVLDIGLWRLGHKFCASLFGEAGAEVVTIEPPGGDPLRQLTPFGREEYLLENQ
;
A
#
# COMPACT_ATOMS: atom_id res chain seq x y z
N GLU A 1 -41.22 -11.72 -7.50
CA GLU A 1 -40.37 -12.77 -8.10
C GLU A 1 -39.43 -12.12 -9.10
N ILE A 2 -38.20 -12.61 -9.20
CA ILE A 2 -37.19 -12.14 -10.16
C ILE A 2 -37.41 -12.95 -11.44
N ASN A 3 -37.88 -12.30 -12.51
CA ASN A 3 -38.25 -12.98 -13.75
C ASN A 3 -37.19 -12.79 -14.85
N SER A 4 -36.25 -11.85 -14.68
CA SER A 4 -35.19 -11.54 -15.64
C SER A 4 -33.97 -10.89 -14.98
N ARG A 5 -32.84 -10.84 -15.70
CA ARG A 5 -31.65 -10.07 -15.29
C ARG A 5 -31.96 -8.58 -15.15
N ALA A 6 -32.91 -8.04 -15.92
CA ALA A 6 -33.31 -6.64 -15.78
C ALA A 6 -33.90 -6.35 -14.39
N ASP A 7 -34.59 -7.33 -13.81
CA ASP A 7 -35.19 -7.23 -12.47
C ASP A 7 -34.12 -7.27 -11.36
N THR A 8 -32.93 -7.80 -11.65
CA THR A 8 -31.82 -7.85 -10.68
C THR A 8 -30.87 -6.66 -10.78
N ILE A 9 -30.87 -5.92 -11.90
CA ILE A 9 -29.94 -4.79 -12.10
C ILE A 9 -30.13 -3.73 -11.01
N GLY A 10 -31.37 -3.32 -10.70
CA GLY A 10 -31.64 -2.34 -9.65
C GLY A 10 -31.49 -2.86 -8.20
N MET A 11 -31.35 -4.17 -8.01
CA MET A 11 -31.12 -4.77 -6.68
C MET A 11 -29.63 -4.94 -6.36
N MET A 12 -28.80 -5.04 -7.41
CA MET A 12 -27.35 -5.23 -7.31
C MET A 12 -26.56 -3.97 -7.65
N ASP A 13 -27.20 -2.97 -8.25
CA ASP A 13 -26.61 -1.64 -8.37
C ASP A 13 -26.37 -1.12 -6.95
N LEU A 14 -25.09 -0.87 -6.67
CA LEU A 14 -24.69 -0.11 -5.50
C LEU A 14 -25.38 1.25 -5.64
N ASP A 15 -26.39 1.53 -4.82
CA ASP A 15 -26.98 2.86 -4.71
C ASP A 15 -25.83 3.87 -4.59
N VAL A 16 -25.63 4.66 -5.66
CA VAL A 16 -24.55 5.64 -5.70
C VAL A 16 -24.86 6.65 -4.61
N ARG A 17 -24.08 6.61 -3.51
CA ARG A 17 -24.34 7.47 -2.36
C ARG A 17 -24.35 8.94 -2.82
N PRO A 18 -25.43 9.70 -2.52
CA PRO A 18 -25.52 11.09 -2.94
C PRO A 18 -24.38 11.90 -2.32
N TYR A 19 -23.78 12.79 -3.12
CA TYR A 19 -22.73 13.70 -2.67
C TYR A 19 -23.36 14.88 -1.91
N PRO A 20 -22.78 15.35 -0.78
CA PRO A 20 -21.52 14.91 -0.17
C PRO A 20 -21.64 13.55 0.54
N VAL A 21 -20.54 12.79 0.54
CA VAL A 21 -20.45 11.51 1.25
C VAL A 21 -20.85 11.72 2.70
N THR A 22 -21.87 10.99 3.17
CA THR A 22 -22.26 11.04 4.59
C THR A 22 -21.03 10.70 5.44
N PRO A 23 -20.67 11.56 6.42
CA PRO A 23 -19.52 11.27 7.26
C PRO A 23 -19.74 9.94 7.99
N PRO A 24 -18.68 9.14 8.19
CA PRO A 24 -18.80 7.90 8.93
C PRO A 24 -19.34 8.20 10.34
N PRO A 25 -20.20 7.33 10.90
CA PRO A 25 -20.68 7.50 12.26
C PRO A 25 -19.49 7.46 13.24
N SER A 26 -19.61 8.21 14.32
CA SER A 26 -18.61 8.23 15.39
C SER A 26 -18.56 6.88 16.12
N TYR A 27 -17.43 6.60 16.78
CA TYR A 27 -17.25 5.38 17.57
C TYR A 27 -18.34 5.24 18.67
N GLU A 28 -18.73 6.35 19.31
CA GLU A 28 -19.76 6.37 20.34
C GLU A 28 -21.14 5.95 19.81
N GLU A 29 -21.46 6.29 18.57
CA GLU A 29 -22.72 5.92 17.92
C GLU A 29 -22.76 4.43 17.54
N VAL A 30 -21.63 3.84 17.14
CA VAL A 30 -21.56 2.44 16.70
C VAL A 30 -21.30 1.45 17.83
N LYS A 31 -20.65 1.86 18.92
CA LYS A 31 -20.30 1.01 20.06
C LYS A 31 -21.46 0.18 20.62
N PRO A 32 -22.69 0.72 20.81
CA PRO A 32 -23.83 -0.07 21.28
C PRO A 32 -24.18 -1.25 20.34
N THR A 33 -23.92 -1.10 19.03
CA THR A 33 -24.12 -2.17 18.06
C THR A 33 -23.08 -3.27 18.25
N TYR A 34 -21.83 -2.91 18.54
CA TYR A 34 -20.74 -3.87 18.80
C TYR A 34 -21.02 -4.68 20.06
N GLU A 35 -21.44 -4.03 21.13
CA GLU A 35 -21.83 -4.67 22.40
C GLU A 35 -23.03 -5.61 22.21
N LYS A 36 -24.08 -5.16 21.51
CA LYS A 36 -25.26 -5.98 21.18
C LYS A 36 -24.87 -7.24 20.40
N ARG A 37 -23.87 -7.15 19.53
CA ARG A 37 -23.35 -8.26 18.73
C ARG A 37 -22.30 -9.10 19.45
N LYS A 38 -21.91 -8.75 20.69
CA LYS A 38 -20.81 -9.38 21.44
C LYS A 38 -19.49 -9.40 20.66
N ALA A 39 -19.23 -8.34 19.90
CA ALA A 39 -18.09 -8.23 18.99
C ALA A 39 -17.16 -7.06 19.36
N LEU A 40 -17.25 -6.54 20.60
CA LEU A 40 -16.54 -5.32 21.01
C LEU A 40 -15.03 -5.42 20.81
N GLU A 41 -14.41 -6.53 21.25
CA GLU A 41 -12.96 -6.73 21.13
C GLU A 41 -12.48 -6.71 19.67
N PHE A 42 -13.14 -7.48 18.79
CA PHE A 42 -12.84 -7.47 17.36
C PHE A 42 -13.09 -6.09 16.71
N CYS A 43 -14.19 -5.42 17.07
CA CYS A 43 -14.53 -4.11 16.51
C CYS A 43 -13.56 -3.02 16.98
N ASP A 44 -13.10 -3.06 18.23
CA ASP A 44 -12.09 -2.13 18.76
C ASP A 44 -10.76 -2.32 18.04
N TRP A 45 -10.31 -3.58 17.87
CA TRP A 45 -9.13 -3.89 17.06
C TRP A 45 -9.27 -3.41 15.62
N ALA A 46 -10.45 -3.61 15.01
CA ALA A 46 -10.70 -3.18 13.64
C ALA A 46 -10.71 -1.66 13.48
N GLU A 47 -11.27 -0.94 14.46
CA GLU A 47 -11.24 0.52 14.50
C GLU A 47 -9.79 1.02 14.57
N GLU A 48 -8.98 0.49 15.48
CA GLU A 48 -7.56 0.82 15.59
C GLU A 48 -6.78 0.48 14.30
N SER A 49 -7.06 -0.68 13.72
CA SER A 49 -6.26 -1.26 12.62
C SER A 49 -6.73 -0.86 11.23
N PHE A 50 -7.93 -0.31 11.03
CA PHE A 50 -8.47 -0.05 9.68
C PHE A 50 -9.03 1.36 9.46
N ARG A 51 -9.02 2.24 10.48
CA ARG A 51 -9.31 3.67 10.30
C ARG A 51 -8.44 4.29 9.20
N PHE A 52 -9.09 5.03 8.31
CA PHE A 52 -8.42 5.67 7.17
C PHE A 52 -7.58 6.87 7.62
N GLU A 53 -7.97 7.49 8.72
CA GLU A 53 -7.30 8.64 9.35
C GLU A 53 -5.87 8.29 9.75
N PHE A 54 -5.65 7.05 10.20
CA PHE A 54 -4.34 6.56 10.66
C PHE A 54 -3.66 5.63 9.65
N ARG A 55 -4.09 5.63 8.38
CA ARG A 55 -3.60 4.66 7.38
C ARG A 55 -2.09 4.71 7.14
N TYR A 56 -1.46 5.88 7.37
CA TYR A 56 -0.03 6.09 7.21
C TYR A 56 0.77 5.98 8.52
N GLY A 57 0.10 5.72 9.64
CA GLY A 57 0.74 5.59 10.96
C GLY A 57 0.97 4.15 11.40
N LYS A 58 0.59 3.16 10.57
CA LYS A 58 0.77 1.74 10.86
C LYS A 58 2.17 1.33 10.43
N ASP A 59 2.75 0.40 11.18
CA ASP A 59 4.01 -0.20 10.80
C ASP A 59 3.84 -0.90 9.45
N GLU A 60 4.75 -0.58 8.53
CA GLU A 60 4.81 -1.21 7.22
C GLU A 60 5.14 -2.70 7.36
N ALA A 61 4.76 -3.51 6.37
CA ALA A 61 4.82 -4.98 6.46
C ALA A 61 6.20 -5.54 6.81
N LEU A 62 7.28 -4.84 6.42
CA LEU A 62 8.67 -5.22 6.65
C LEU A 62 9.41 -4.20 7.53
N ALA A 63 8.69 -3.36 8.27
CA ALA A 63 9.28 -2.44 9.22
C ALA A 63 10.20 -3.19 10.21
N GLY A 64 11.39 -2.64 10.43
CA GLY A 64 12.40 -3.22 11.32
C GLY A 64 13.25 -4.33 10.70
N LEU A 65 12.98 -4.77 9.46
CA LEU A 65 13.90 -5.63 8.72
C LEU A 65 14.98 -4.81 8.05
N ARG A 66 16.21 -5.34 8.05
CA ARG A 66 17.34 -4.82 7.27
C ARG A 66 17.72 -5.80 6.18
N VAL A 67 17.65 -5.36 4.93
CA VAL A 67 17.92 -6.17 3.73
C VAL A 67 19.23 -5.72 3.11
N LEU A 68 20.14 -6.66 2.89
CA LEU A 68 21.39 -6.42 2.19
C LEU A 68 21.23 -6.76 0.70
N ASP A 69 21.20 -5.74 -0.15
CA ASP A 69 21.23 -5.91 -1.62
C ASP A 69 22.69 -6.04 -2.06
N ILE A 70 23.06 -7.25 -2.50
CA ILE A 70 24.38 -7.57 -3.08
C ILE A 70 24.31 -7.78 -4.59
N GLY A 71 23.21 -7.37 -5.22
CA GLY A 71 23.00 -7.53 -6.64
C GLY A 71 23.65 -6.45 -7.47
N LEU A 72 24.15 -6.85 -8.63
CA LEU A 72 24.81 -5.96 -9.58
C LEU A 72 24.24 -6.16 -10.98
N TRP A 73 24.15 -5.07 -11.76
CA TRP A 73 23.90 -5.10 -13.20
C TRP A 73 22.61 -5.80 -13.66
N ARG A 74 21.64 -5.95 -12.76
CA ARG A 74 20.35 -6.61 -13.04
C ARG A 74 19.21 -5.74 -12.52
N LEU A 75 18.41 -5.23 -13.44
CA LEU A 75 17.24 -4.40 -13.10
C LEU A 75 16.25 -5.15 -12.19
N GLY A 76 16.02 -6.44 -12.44
CA GLY A 76 15.16 -7.26 -11.59
C GLY A 76 15.62 -7.30 -10.12
N HIS A 77 16.93 -7.20 -9.88
CA HIS A 77 17.45 -7.11 -8.52
C HIS A 77 17.05 -5.79 -7.86
N LYS A 78 17.34 -4.66 -8.53
CA LYS A 78 17.02 -3.33 -7.99
C LYS A 78 15.52 -3.10 -7.85
N PHE A 79 14.72 -3.69 -8.73
CA PHE A 79 13.28 -3.71 -8.61
C PHE A 79 12.81 -4.51 -7.39
N CYS A 80 13.37 -5.70 -7.15
CA CYS A 80 13.03 -6.46 -5.94
C CYS A 80 13.47 -5.73 -4.67
N ALA A 81 14.66 -5.13 -4.67
CA ALA A 81 15.17 -4.33 -3.57
C ALA A 81 14.28 -3.12 -3.28
N SER A 82 13.78 -2.42 -4.32
CA SER A 82 12.88 -1.29 -4.14
C SER A 82 11.54 -1.71 -3.52
N LEU A 83 11.00 -2.87 -3.91
CA LEU A 83 9.77 -3.42 -3.31
C LEU A 83 9.92 -3.69 -1.81
N PHE A 84 11.09 -4.15 -1.35
CA PHE A 84 11.35 -4.30 0.07
C PHE A 84 11.36 -2.96 0.81
N GLY A 85 11.95 -1.93 0.21
CA GLY A 85 11.95 -0.57 0.76
C GLY A 85 10.55 0.06 0.78
N GLU A 86 9.76 -0.12 -0.27
CA GLU A 86 8.36 0.31 -0.34
C GLU A 86 7.49 -0.37 0.74
N ALA A 87 7.80 -1.62 1.08
CA ALA A 87 7.17 -2.35 2.17
C ALA A 87 7.76 -2.03 3.57
N GLY A 88 8.63 -1.02 3.68
CA GLY A 88 9.14 -0.48 4.94
C GLY A 88 10.44 -1.08 5.47
N ALA A 89 11.11 -1.95 4.72
CA ALA A 89 12.42 -2.48 5.12
C ALA A 89 13.54 -1.43 4.94
N GLU A 90 14.57 -1.49 5.79
CA GLU A 90 15.82 -0.77 5.58
C GLU A 90 16.68 -1.54 4.57
N VAL A 91 16.73 -1.09 3.32
CA VAL A 91 17.50 -1.73 2.26
C VAL A 91 18.85 -1.05 2.10
N VAL A 92 19.92 -1.80 2.33
CA VAL A 92 21.30 -1.34 2.18
C VAL A 92 21.92 -2.00 0.95
N THR A 93 22.22 -1.18 -0.05
CA THR A 93 22.86 -1.63 -1.29
C THR A 93 24.38 -1.66 -1.14
N ILE A 94 24.98 -2.81 -1.42
CA ILE A 94 26.42 -3.01 -1.43
C ILE A 94 26.94 -2.96 -2.85
N GLU A 95 27.67 -1.90 -3.16
CA GLU A 95 28.21 -1.64 -4.49
C GLU A 95 29.74 -1.75 -4.50
N PRO A 96 30.36 -2.17 -5.62
CA PRO A 96 31.81 -2.14 -5.76
C PRO A 96 32.34 -0.70 -5.78
N PRO A 97 33.66 -0.50 -5.62
CA PRO A 97 34.29 0.79 -5.90
C PRO A 97 33.95 1.25 -7.34
N GLY A 98 33.30 2.40 -7.48
CA GLY A 98 32.78 2.90 -8.77
C GLY A 98 31.26 2.73 -8.97
N GLY A 99 30.57 2.09 -8.03
CA GLY A 99 29.11 1.95 -8.03
C GLY A 99 28.58 0.77 -8.85
N ASP A 100 27.29 0.49 -8.74
CA ASP A 100 26.62 -0.49 -9.61
C ASP A 100 26.68 0.01 -11.07
N PRO A 101 27.19 -0.80 -12.01
CA PRO A 101 27.24 -0.40 -13.42
C PRO A 101 25.86 -0.02 -13.99
N LEU A 102 24.76 -0.48 -13.40
CA LEU A 102 23.39 -0.09 -13.79
C LEU A 102 23.17 1.43 -13.69
N ARG A 103 23.93 2.15 -12.86
CA ARG A 103 23.90 3.61 -12.76
C ARG A 103 24.31 4.31 -14.06
N GLN A 104 25.08 3.64 -14.91
CA GLN A 104 25.50 4.13 -16.22
C GLN A 104 24.50 3.78 -17.33
N LEU A 105 23.43 3.04 -17.02
CA LEU A 105 22.42 2.70 -18.01
C LEU A 105 21.47 3.88 -18.22
N THR A 106 21.54 4.50 -19.39
CA THR A 106 20.63 5.56 -19.77
C THR A 106 19.45 5.05 -20.59
N PRO A 107 18.28 5.73 -20.54
CA PRO A 107 17.20 5.49 -21.48
C PRO A 107 17.71 5.57 -22.92
N PHE A 108 17.49 4.51 -23.70
CA PHE A 108 17.89 4.41 -25.11
C PHE A 108 19.41 4.57 -25.38
N GLY A 109 20.28 4.42 -24.37
CA GLY A 109 21.73 4.60 -24.54
C GLY A 109 22.16 6.05 -24.80
N ARG A 110 21.31 7.01 -24.44
CA ARG A 110 21.55 8.45 -24.61
C ARG A 110 22.44 8.98 -23.50
N GLU A 111 23.72 9.19 -23.79
CA GLU A 111 24.72 9.66 -22.83
C GLU A 111 24.38 11.04 -22.25
N GLU A 112 23.62 11.87 -22.96
CA GLU A 112 23.16 13.18 -22.47
C GLU A 112 22.23 13.11 -21.25
N TYR A 113 21.74 11.92 -20.89
CA TYR A 113 20.93 11.69 -19.68
C TYR A 113 21.76 11.21 -18.49
N LEU A 114 23.07 10.98 -18.67
CA LEU A 114 23.95 10.69 -17.55
C LEU A 114 24.09 11.92 -16.66
N LEU A 115 24.05 11.70 -15.36
CA LEU A 115 24.37 12.74 -14.38
C LEU A 115 25.89 12.98 -14.44
N GLU A 116 26.29 14.23 -14.65
CA GLU A 116 27.71 14.60 -14.84
C GLU A 116 28.58 14.42 -13.58
N ASN A 117 27.96 14.27 -12.40
CA ASN A 117 28.66 14.17 -11.11
C ASN A 117 28.09 13.03 -10.24
N GLN A 118 28.61 11.80 -10.40
CA GLN A 118 28.47 10.74 -9.39
C GLN A 118 29.81 10.37 -8.78
#